data_AF-A0A0A6VB85-F1
#
_entry.id   AF-A0A0A6VB85-F1
#
_cell.length_a   1.000
_cell.length_b   1.000
_cell.length_c   1.000
_cell.angle_alpha   90.00
_cell.angle_beta   90.00
_cell.angle_gamma   90.00
#
_symmetry.space_group_name_H-M   'P 1'
#
loop_
_entity.id
_entity.type
_entity.pdbx_description
1 polymer ?
#
loop_
_entity_poly.entity_id
_entity_poly.type
_entity_poly.pdbx_seq_one_letter_code
_entity_poly.pdbx_strand_id
1 'polypeptide(L)'
;MTSTTLSLLTNKGEVGERSGLNWGQRKGRNRNQAYIHLPARIARSGFFPLNKQHFTVITDDGHTLLLRVEQQNNKAITTPLSNAQLGEYFRNRLGLGNGAFVTKQDLLNYGRTDVTFYKIDDEQYLMDFHV
;
A
#
# COMPACT_ATOMS: atom_id res chain seq x y z
N MET A 1 -3.12 21.18 -0.66
CA MET A 1 -2.57 19.90 -0.18
C MET A 1 -1.67 19.32 -1.25
N THR A 2 -0.48 18.85 -0.88
CA THR A 2 0.41 18.12 -1.80
C THR A 2 -0.05 16.66 -1.88
N SER A 3 0.08 16.05 -3.06
CA SER A 3 -0.29 14.65 -3.26
C SER A 3 0.78 13.86 -4.01
N THR A 4 0.74 12.53 -3.87
CA THR A 4 1.54 11.61 -4.66
C THR A 4 0.76 10.34 -4.95
N THR A 5 0.88 9.82 -6.18
CA THR A 5 0.20 8.59 -6.61
C THR A 5 1.20 7.46 -6.70
N LEU A 6 0.87 6.33 -6.05
CA LEU A 6 1.68 5.13 -5.99
C LEU A 6 0.97 4.00 -6.73
N SER A 7 1.60 3.45 -7.76
CA SER A 7 1.05 2.30 -8.47
C SER A 7 1.07 1.04 -7.59
N LEU A 8 -0.01 0.27 -7.68
CA LEU A 8 -0.09 -1.09 -7.13
C LEU A 8 0.48 -2.13 -8.10
N LEU A 9 0.85 -1.71 -9.31
CA LEU A 9 1.51 -2.52 -10.32
C LEU A 9 3.04 -2.37 -10.25
N THR A 10 3.72 -3.37 -10.76
CA THR A 10 5.15 -3.35 -11.04
C THR A 10 5.46 -2.46 -12.25
N ASN A 11 6.76 -2.20 -12.48
CA ASN A 11 7.22 -1.49 -13.67
C ASN A 11 6.89 -2.19 -15.01
N LYS A 12 6.48 -3.46 -14.97
CA LYS A 12 6.00 -4.21 -16.14
C LYS A 12 4.50 -4.03 -16.39
N GLY A 13 3.80 -3.25 -15.57
CA GLY A 13 2.34 -3.09 -15.66
C GLY A 13 1.56 -4.30 -15.13
N GLU A 14 2.21 -5.17 -14.36
CA GLU A 14 1.61 -6.37 -13.76
C GLU A 14 1.64 -6.31 -12.24
N VAL A 15 0.74 -7.04 -11.56
CA VAL A 15 0.86 -7.25 -10.11
C VAL A 15 2.10 -8.09 -9.80
N GLY A 16 2.72 -7.85 -8.66
CA GLY A 16 3.83 -8.69 -8.21
C GLY A 16 3.34 -10.09 -7.83
N GLU A 17 4.03 -11.15 -8.26
CA GLU A 17 3.66 -12.53 -7.83
C GLU A 17 3.95 -12.77 -6.35
N ARG A 18 5.01 -12.14 -5.83
CA ARG A 18 5.52 -12.31 -4.45
C ARG A 18 6.01 -10.98 -3.87
N SER A 19 5.38 -9.87 -4.27
CA SER A 19 5.69 -8.50 -3.88
C SER A 19 4.41 -7.64 -3.88
N GLY A 20 4.49 -6.42 -3.35
CA GLY A 20 3.34 -5.52 -3.26
C GLY A 20 2.19 -6.15 -2.46
N LEU A 21 0.99 -6.17 -3.06
CA LEU A 21 -0.23 -6.76 -2.51
C LEU A 21 -0.15 -8.28 -2.28
N ASN A 22 0.76 -8.96 -2.99
CA ASN A 22 0.95 -10.41 -2.92
C ASN A 22 2.24 -10.81 -2.19
N TRP A 23 2.84 -9.92 -1.40
CA TRP A 23 4.08 -10.24 -0.71
C TRP A 23 3.96 -11.47 0.23
N GLY A 24 2.81 -11.64 0.86
CA GLY A 24 2.46 -12.79 1.71
C GLY A 24 2.25 -14.11 0.96
N GLN A 25 2.20 -14.11 -0.38
CA GLN A 25 2.06 -15.33 -1.19
C GLN A 25 3.36 -16.16 -1.28
N ARG A 26 4.42 -15.72 -0.59
CA ARG A 26 5.65 -16.48 -0.39
C ARG A 26 5.39 -17.67 0.55
N LYS A 27 6.10 -18.78 0.31
CA LYS A 27 6.01 -19.98 1.15
C LYS A 27 6.30 -19.63 2.62
N GLY A 28 5.44 -20.10 3.53
CA GLY A 28 5.60 -19.94 4.99
C GLY A 28 5.31 -18.54 5.53
N ARG A 29 4.67 -17.66 4.73
CA ARG A 29 4.22 -16.34 5.19
C ARG A 29 2.73 -16.33 5.46
N ASN A 30 2.30 -15.38 6.28
CA ASN A 30 0.89 -15.03 6.34
C ASN A 30 0.48 -14.44 4.98
N ARG A 31 -0.50 -15.08 4.32
CA ARG A 31 -0.94 -14.76 2.96
C ARG A 31 -1.54 -13.36 2.81
N ASN A 32 -1.97 -12.73 3.90
CA ASN A 32 -2.45 -11.36 3.91
C ASN A 32 -1.33 -10.31 3.91
N GLN A 33 -0.07 -10.68 4.15
CA GLN A 33 0.98 -9.65 4.25
C GLN A 33 1.16 -8.91 2.92
N ALA A 34 1.07 -7.58 2.96
CA ALA A 34 1.23 -6.71 1.81
C ALA A 34 2.09 -5.48 2.15
N TYR A 35 2.56 -4.80 1.11
CA TYR A 35 3.13 -3.45 1.21
C TYR A 35 2.76 -2.64 -0.04
N ILE A 36 2.72 -1.31 0.08
CA ILE A 36 2.65 -0.42 -1.10
C ILE A 36 4.07 -0.04 -1.49
N HIS A 37 4.44 -0.21 -2.76
CA HIS A 37 5.76 0.15 -3.22
C HIS A 37 5.94 1.67 -3.21
N LEU A 38 7.05 2.14 -2.61
CA LEU A 38 7.45 3.54 -2.61
C LEU A 38 8.64 3.74 -3.58
N PRO A 39 8.44 4.41 -4.72
CA PRO A 39 9.53 4.77 -5.63
C PRO A 39 10.58 5.64 -4.94
N ALA A 40 11.86 5.37 -5.21
CA ALA A 40 12.98 6.08 -4.59
C ALA A 40 12.96 7.60 -4.82
N ARG A 41 12.35 8.08 -5.93
CA ARG A 41 12.16 9.52 -6.18
C ARG A 41 11.20 10.16 -5.18
N ILE A 42 10.16 9.44 -4.77
CA ILE A 42 9.15 9.90 -3.82
C ILE A 42 9.71 9.76 -2.39
N ALA A 43 10.39 8.65 -2.08
CA ALA A 43 11.07 8.49 -0.79
C ALA A 43 12.06 9.63 -0.50
N ARG A 44 12.79 10.11 -1.51
CA ARG A 44 13.75 11.23 -1.39
C ARG A 44 13.11 12.62 -1.44
N SER A 45 11.82 12.72 -1.72
CA SER A 45 11.12 14.02 -1.87
C SER A 45 10.73 14.66 -0.53
N GLY A 46 10.80 13.91 0.58
CA GLY A 46 10.27 14.35 1.88
C GLY A 46 8.75 14.25 2.01
N PHE A 47 8.06 13.62 1.04
CA PHE A 47 6.60 13.48 1.07
C PHE A 47 6.11 12.62 2.25
N PHE A 48 6.77 11.49 2.52
CA PHE A 48 6.47 10.61 3.65
C PHE A 48 7.58 10.70 4.71
N PRO A 49 7.26 10.57 6.00
CA PRO A 49 8.27 10.49 7.04
C PRO A 49 9.09 9.20 6.88
N LEU A 50 10.40 9.31 7.05
CA LEU A 50 11.36 8.21 6.90
C LEU A 50 11.80 7.70 8.29
N ASN A 51 12.85 6.88 8.32
CA ASN A 51 13.43 6.35 9.57
C ASN A 51 12.44 5.56 10.44
N LYS A 52 11.48 4.89 9.78
CA LYS A 52 10.43 4.08 10.42
C LYS A 52 9.48 4.89 11.31
N GLN A 53 9.46 6.21 11.19
CA GLN A 53 8.45 7.04 11.84
C GLN A 53 7.05 6.61 11.39
N HIS A 54 6.13 6.59 12.34
CA HIS A 54 4.75 6.23 12.08
C HIS A 54 3.97 7.46 11.64
N PHE A 55 3.01 7.25 10.74
CA PHE A 55 2.04 8.26 10.34
C PHE A 55 0.66 7.63 10.21
N THR A 56 -0.36 8.41 10.52
CA THR A 56 -1.75 8.01 10.46
C THR A 56 -2.30 8.28 9.06
N VAL A 57 -3.02 7.31 8.53
CA VAL A 57 -3.67 7.39 7.22
C VAL A 57 -5.15 7.14 7.40
N ILE A 58 -5.97 8.13 7.03
CA ILE A 58 -7.40 7.95 6.87
C ILE A 58 -7.64 7.54 5.42
N THR A 59 -8.41 6.50 5.18
CA THR A 59 -8.73 6.03 3.83
C THR A 59 -10.00 6.70 3.30
N ASP A 60 -10.20 6.71 1.99
CA ASP A 60 -11.41 7.27 1.36
C ASP A 60 -12.72 6.62 1.85
N ASP A 61 -12.66 5.38 2.32
CA ASP A 61 -13.78 4.63 2.90
C ASP A 61 -13.82 4.67 4.44
N GLY A 62 -13.08 5.59 5.06
CA GLY A 62 -13.19 5.89 6.49
C GLY A 62 -12.40 4.97 7.44
N HIS A 63 -11.56 4.06 6.93
CA HIS A 63 -10.65 3.29 7.77
C HIS A 63 -9.48 4.16 8.22
N THR A 64 -8.92 3.83 9.40
CA THR A 64 -7.67 4.43 9.88
C THR A 64 -6.58 3.38 9.93
N LEU A 65 -5.45 3.66 9.28
CA LEU A 65 -4.27 2.81 9.23
C LEU A 65 -3.07 3.53 9.83
N LEU A 66 -2.31 2.86 10.69
CA LEU A 66 -1.00 3.33 11.12
C LEU A 66 0.06 2.77 10.17
N LEU A 67 0.74 3.63 9.42
CA LEU A 67 1.72 3.24 8.41
C LEU A 67 3.14 3.74 8.75
N ARG A 68 4.13 3.15 8.10
CA ARG A 68 5.54 3.59 8.13
C ARG A 68 6.28 3.20 6.85
N VAL A 69 7.33 3.95 6.52
CA VAL A 69 8.26 3.62 5.44
C VAL A 69 9.38 2.71 5.96
N GLU A 70 9.63 1.60 5.24
CA GLU A 70 10.58 0.57 5.63
C GLU A 70 11.26 -0.14 4.45
N GLN A 71 12.02 -1.19 4.80
CA GLN A 71 12.87 -2.04 3.96
C GLN A 71 14.08 -1.31 3.38
N GLN A 72 14.97 -2.08 2.75
CA GLN A 72 16.15 -1.56 2.09
C GLN A 72 15.75 -0.46 1.09
N ASN A 73 16.40 0.70 1.21
CA ASN A 73 16.19 1.89 0.39
C ASN A 73 14.81 2.55 0.53
N ASN A 74 14.12 2.38 1.67
CA ASN A 74 12.83 3.03 1.95
C ASN A 74 11.77 2.73 0.88
N LYS A 75 11.77 1.49 0.37
CA LYS A 75 11.01 1.11 -0.84
C LYS A 75 9.59 0.61 -0.57
N ALA A 76 9.18 0.51 0.69
CA ALA A 76 7.92 -0.11 1.09
C ALA A 76 7.21 0.72 2.17
N ILE A 77 5.92 1.00 1.96
CA ILE A 77 5.00 1.47 2.99
C ILE A 77 4.30 0.26 3.59
N THR A 78 4.33 0.16 4.92
CA THR A 78 3.89 -1.00 5.69
C THR A 78 3.18 -0.56 6.97
N THR A 79 2.56 -1.50 7.68
CA THR A 79 1.97 -1.29 9.01
C THR A 79 2.92 -1.83 10.09
N PRO A 80 3.13 -1.13 11.21
CA PRO A 80 4.16 -1.49 12.18
C PRO A 80 3.86 -2.76 12.98
N LEU A 81 2.58 -3.08 13.22
CA LEU A 81 2.17 -4.27 13.99
C LEU A 81 2.14 -5.53 13.11
N SER A 82 1.46 -5.47 11.96
CA SER A 82 1.39 -6.60 11.05
C SER A 82 1.03 -6.17 9.64
N ASN A 83 1.94 -6.39 8.67
CA ASN A 83 1.69 -6.16 7.24
C ASN A 83 0.43 -6.86 6.70
N ALA A 84 -0.14 -7.81 7.44
CA ALA A 84 -1.43 -8.41 7.11
C ALA A 84 -2.57 -7.38 7.08
N GLN A 85 -2.54 -6.37 7.95
CA GLN A 85 -3.57 -5.33 8.03
C GLN A 85 -3.74 -4.61 6.69
N LEU A 86 -2.63 -4.26 6.04
CA LEU A 86 -2.66 -3.59 4.75
C LEU A 86 -3.22 -4.50 3.64
N GLY A 87 -2.87 -5.79 3.66
CA GLY A 87 -3.36 -6.70 2.63
C GLY A 87 -4.78 -7.21 2.87
N GLU A 88 -5.25 -7.25 4.12
CA GLU A 88 -6.66 -7.45 4.47
C GLU A 88 -7.49 -6.28 3.96
N TYR A 89 -7.04 -5.05 4.22
CA TYR A 89 -7.68 -3.83 3.70
C TYR A 89 -7.83 -3.89 2.17
N PHE A 90 -6.76 -4.09 1.42
CA PHE A 90 -6.86 -4.13 -0.05
C PHE A 90 -7.70 -5.30 -0.56
N ARG A 91 -7.62 -6.49 0.05
CA ARG A 91 -8.45 -7.63 -0.37
C ARG A 91 -9.94 -7.34 -0.15
N ASN A 92 -10.29 -6.77 1.00
CA ASN A 92 -11.67 -6.37 1.29
C ASN A 92 -12.17 -5.30 0.31
N ARG A 93 -11.35 -4.27 0.01
CA ARG A 93 -11.66 -3.24 -1.01
C ARG A 93 -11.94 -3.84 -2.38
N LEU A 94 -11.23 -4.91 -2.74
CA LEU A 94 -11.37 -5.62 -4.02
C LEU A 94 -12.45 -6.72 -4.00
N GLY A 95 -13.17 -6.90 -2.89
CA GLY A 95 -14.16 -7.99 -2.76
C GLY A 95 -13.54 -9.39 -2.70
N LEU A 96 -12.25 -9.51 -2.36
CA LEU A 96 -11.50 -10.75 -2.29
C LEU A 96 -11.47 -11.31 -0.86
N GLY A 97 -11.47 -12.64 -0.75
CA GLY A 97 -11.26 -13.30 0.53
C GLY A 97 -9.85 -13.11 1.09
N ASN A 98 -9.72 -13.14 2.42
CA ASN A 98 -8.43 -13.11 3.10
C ASN A 98 -7.48 -14.20 2.57
N GLY A 99 -6.26 -13.81 2.26
CA GLY A 99 -5.19 -14.66 1.76
C GLY A 99 -5.24 -14.94 0.25
N ALA A 100 -6.27 -14.46 -0.46
CA ALA A 100 -6.39 -14.58 -1.90
C ALA A 100 -5.20 -13.91 -2.62
N PHE A 101 -4.83 -14.47 -3.76
CA PHE A 101 -3.89 -13.84 -4.66
C PHE A 101 -4.61 -12.70 -5.39
N VAL A 102 -4.06 -11.49 -5.32
CA VAL A 102 -4.58 -10.33 -6.05
C VAL A 102 -4.03 -10.37 -7.47
N THR A 103 -4.90 -10.48 -8.45
CA THR A 103 -4.55 -10.43 -9.87
C THR A 103 -4.62 -9.00 -10.40
N LYS A 104 -4.01 -8.75 -11.56
CA LYS A 104 -4.21 -7.48 -12.28
C LYS A 104 -5.68 -7.28 -12.65
N GLN A 105 -6.38 -8.36 -13.02
CA GLN A 105 -7.79 -8.29 -13.38
C GLN A 105 -8.66 -7.85 -12.21
N ASP A 106 -8.32 -8.21 -10.96
CA ASP A 106 -9.06 -7.74 -9.78
C ASP A 106 -8.98 -6.20 -9.64
N LEU A 107 -7.79 -5.62 -9.86
CA LEU A 107 -7.59 -4.17 -9.86
C LEU A 107 -8.33 -3.48 -11.02
N LEU A 108 -8.30 -4.09 -12.22
CA LEU A 108 -9.01 -3.56 -13.39
C LEU A 108 -10.53 -3.64 -13.23
N ASN A 109 -11.05 -4.73 -12.67
CA ASN A 109 -12.47 -4.91 -12.36
C ASN A 109 -12.93 -3.93 -11.29
N TYR A 110 -12.08 -3.69 -10.28
CA TYR A 110 -12.32 -2.66 -9.28
C TYR A 110 -12.40 -1.27 -9.92
N GLY A 111 -11.54 -0.99 -10.91
CA GLY A 111 -11.52 0.25 -11.68
C GLY A 111 -10.31 1.13 -11.43
N ARG A 112 -9.36 0.68 -10.59
CA ARG A 112 -8.16 1.45 -10.22
C ARG A 112 -6.96 0.57 -9.90
N THR A 113 -5.78 1.02 -10.32
CA THR A 113 -4.50 0.27 -10.19
C THR A 113 -3.44 1.00 -9.37
N ASP A 114 -3.82 2.06 -8.68
CA ASP A 114 -2.95 2.92 -7.88
C ASP A 114 -3.70 3.47 -6.66
N VAL A 115 -2.98 4.06 -5.73
CA VAL A 115 -3.54 4.84 -4.62
C VAL A 115 -2.92 6.23 -4.61
N THR A 116 -3.72 7.23 -4.25
CA THR A 116 -3.25 8.61 -4.11
C THR A 116 -3.19 8.98 -2.64
N PHE A 117 -2.02 9.41 -2.17
CA PHE A 117 -1.87 9.99 -0.85
C PHE A 117 -1.92 11.50 -0.93
N TYR A 118 -2.68 12.12 -0.03
CA TYR A 118 -2.69 13.57 0.20
C TYR A 118 -2.10 13.85 1.57
N LYS A 119 -1.10 14.72 1.62
CA LYS A 119 -0.49 15.14 2.89
C LYS A 119 -1.37 16.19 3.54
N ILE A 120 -1.86 15.89 4.75
CA ILE A 120 -2.62 16.83 5.58
C ILE A 120 -1.61 17.63 6.41
N ASP A 121 -0.75 16.94 7.13
CA ASP A 121 0.39 17.47 7.89
C ASP A 121 1.54 16.44 7.92
N ASP A 122 2.52 16.60 8.83
CA ASP A 122 3.68 15.70 8.93
C ASP A 122 3.35 14.31 9.53
N GLU A 123 2.20 14.16 10.20
CA GLU A 123 1.78 12.95 10.90
C GLU A 123 0.50 12.33 10.31
N GLN A 124 -0.26 13.07 9.49
CA GLN A 124 -1.56 12.65 8.95
C GLN A 124 -1.65 12.76 7.43
N TYR A 125 -2.25 11.74 6.83
CA TYR A 125 -2.49 11.63 5.39
C TYR A 125 -3.89 11.11 5.11
N LEU A 126 -4.43 11.49 3.96
CA LEU A 126 -5.55 10.79 3.32
C LEU A 126 -4.99 9.82 2.28
N MET A 127 -5.47 8.58 2.24
CA MET A 127 -5.21 7.64 1.14
C MET A 127 -6.49 7.37 0.38
N ASP A 128 -6.50 7.81 -0.86
CA ASP A 128 -7.60 7.62 -1.79
C ASP A 128 -7.36 6.38 -2.68
N PHE A 129 -8.31 5.45 -2.61
CA PHE A 129 -8.43 4.30 -3.50
C PHE A 129 -9.83 4.21 -4.14
N HIS A 130 -10.64 5.28 -4.12
CA HIS A 130 -11.99 5.32 -4.69
C HIS A 130 -11.99 5.18 -6.23
N VAL A 131 -13.13 4.76 -6.80
CA VAL A 131 -13.45 4.64 -8.23
C VAL A 131 -14.76 5.36 -8.52
#